data_AF-A0AAE7A9D7-F1
#
_entry.id   AF-A0AAE7A9D7-F1
#
_cell.length_a   1.000
_cell.length_b   1.000
_cell.length_c   1.000
_cell.angle_alpha   90.00
_cell.angle_beta   90.00
_cell.angle_gamma   90.00
#
_symmetry.space_group_name_H-M   'P 1'
#
loop_
_entity.id
_entity.type
_entity.pdbx_description
1 polymer ?
#
loop_
_entity_poly.entity_id
_entity_poly.type
_entity_poly.pdbx_seq_one_letter_code
_entity_poly.pdbx_strand_id
1 'polypeptide(L)'
;MFKATPNPPESGTDSPEALDAKKMKEAADRAFAHYFPPADEKPAKRRRYQLFAVSPEIIDPEALLANASEDLLSISAIAADLADDVEGTRRSVALAISRLTDGVQLLVERVLDHHEALAEAKL
;
A
#
# COMPACT_ATOMS: atom_id res chain seq x y z
N MET A 1 -58.70 65.89 -6.41
CA MET A 1 -58.78 64.42 -6.23
C MET A 1 -57.36 63.89 -6.16
N PHE A 2 -56.94 63.40 -5.00
CA PHE A 2 -55.65 62.75 -4.81
C PHE A 2 -55.69 61.38 -5.50
N LYS A 3 -54.77 61.12 -6.44
CA LYS A 3 -54.47 59.76 -6.89
C LYS A 3 -53.21 59.33 -6.17
N ALA A 4 -53.36 58.38 -5.25
CA ALA A 4 -52.27 57.77 -4.53
C ALA A 4 -51.27 57.15 -5.52
N THR A 5 -49.99 57.49 -5.37
CA THR A 5 -48.88 56.82 -6.05
C THR A 5 -48.89 55.35 -5.62
N PRO A 6 -49.00 54.37 -6.53
CA PRO A 6 -48.79 52.98 -6.15
C PRO A 6 -47.29 52.81 -5.87
N ASN A 7 -46.95 52.38 -4.65
CA ASN A 7 -45.61 51.90 -4.36
C ASN A 7 -45.30 50.68 -5.25
N PRO A 8 -44.05 50.51 -5.72
CA PRO A 8 -43.65 49.34 -6.50
C PRO A 8 -43.76 48.07 -5.64
N PRO A 9 -44.11 46.92 -6.24
CA PRO A 9 -44.20 45.67 -5.50
C PRO A 9 -42.83 45.29 -4.95
N GLU A 10 -42.80 44.86 -3.69
CA GLU A 10 -41.61 44.34 -3.04
C GLU A 10 -41.04 43.17 -3.85
N SER A 11 -39.76 43.24 -4.18
CA SER A 11 -39.06 42.18 -4.90
C SER A 11 -38.99 40.93 -4.02
N GLY A 12 -40.00 40.06 -4.15
CA GLY A 12 -39.94 38.70 -3.65
C GLY A 12 -38.70 38.02 -4.22
N THR A 13 -37.88 37.49 -3.31
CA THR A 13 -36.62 36.78 -3.51
C THR A 13 -36.76 35.43 -4.23
N ASP A 14 -37.69 35.31 -5.19
CA ASP A 14 -37.93 34.11 -5.99
C ASP A 14 -37.90 34.45 -7.49
N SER A 15 -36.87 35.20 -7.92
CA SER A 15 -36.62 35.41 -9.35
C SER A 15 -36.12 34.09 -9.99
N PRO A 16 -36.71 33.64 -11.12
CA PRO A 16 -36.27 32.43 -11.83
C PRO A 16 -34.78 32.47 -12.21
N GLU A 17 -34.21 33.68 -12.34
CA GLU A 17 -32.79 33.92 -12.60
C GLU A 17 -31.86 33.38 -11.49
N ALA A 18 -32.30 33.41 -10.23
CA ALA A 18 -31.52 32.90 -9.10
C ALA A 18 -31.50 31.36 -9.06
N LEU A 19 -32.60 30.73 -9.47
CA LEU A 19 -32.70 29.27 -9.61
C LEU A 19 -31.82 28.76 -10.75
N ASP A 20 -31.78 29.48 -11.87
CA ASP A 20 -30.92 29.14 -13.00
C ASP A 20 -29.44 29.39 -12.69
N ALA A 21 -29.09 30.44 -11.94
CA ALA A 21 -27.73 30.67 -11.46
C ALA A 21 -27.23 29.52 -10.55
N LYS A 22 -28.11 28.99 -9.67
CA LYS A 22 -27.77 27.86 -8.80
C LYS A 22 -27.52 26.58 -9.61
N LYS A 23 -28.35 26.30 -10.62
CA LYS A 23 -28.16 25.16 -11.54
C LYS A 23 -26.89 25.29 -12.37
N MET A 24 -26.55 26.49 -12.83
CA MET A 24 -25.30 26.74 -13.55
C MET A 24 -24.09 26.51 -12.66
N LYS A 25 -24.14 26.96 -11.39
CA LYS A 25 -23.08 26.69 -10.42
C LYS A 25 -22.91 25.19 -10.18
N GLU A 26 -24.01 24.45 -9.98
CA GLU A 26 -23.96 23.00 -9.80
C GLU A 26 -23.47 22.27 -11.07
N ALA A 27 -23.84 22.73 -12.26
CA ALA A 27 -23.31 22.20 -13.52
C ALA A 27 -21.81 22.47 -13.67
N ALA A 28 -21.34 23.67 -13.30
CA ALA A 28 -19.93 24.02 -13.31
C ALA A 28 -19.14 23.15 -12.31
N ASP A 29 -19.61 23.02 -11.07
CA ASP A 29 -18.97 22.20 -10.04
C ASP A 29 -18.88 20.72 -10.47
N ARG A 30 -19.94 20.19 -11.10
CA ARG A 30 -19.92 18.83 -11.69
C ARG A 30 -18.93 18.69 -12.83
N ALA A 31 -18.83 19.69 -13.72
CA ALA A 31 -17.84 19.68 -14.80
C ALA A 31 -16.41 19.75 -14.26
N PHE A 32 -16.15 20.61 -13.26
CA PHE A 32 -14.84 20.68 -12.60
C PHE A 32 -14.46 19.36 -11.94
N ALA A 33 -15.38 18.73 -11.20
CA ALA A 33 -15.13 17.43 -10.59
C ALA A 33 -14.84 16.33 -11.63
N HIS A 34 -15.50 16.37 -12.79
CA HIS A 34 -15.34 15.37 -13.84
C HIS A 34 -14.01 15.49 -14.61
N TYR A 35 -13.62 16.72 -14.97
CA TYR A 35 -12.41 16.96 -15.77
C TYR A 35 -11.15 17.15 -14.92
N PHE A 36 -11.30 17.53 -13.64
CA PHE A 36 -10.21 17.73 -12.69
C PHE A 36 -10.47 16.91 -11.40
N PRO A 37 -10.50 15.57 -11.50
CA PRO A 37 -10.69 14.73 -10.32
C PRO A 37 -9.55 14.99 -9.32
N PRO A 38 -9.85 15.04 -8.00
CA PRO A 38 -8.83 15.22 -6.98
C PRO A 38 -7.75 14.14 -7.11
N ALA A 39 -6.49 14.54 -6.89
CA ALA A 39 -5.32 13.70 -7.13
C ALA A 39 -5.33 12.36 -6.35
N ASP A 40 -6.15 12.26 -5.31
CA ASP A 40 -6.25 11.08 -4.43
C ASP A 40 -7.18 9.98 -4.95
N GLU A 41 -8.00 10.22 -5.99
CA GLU A 41 -9.02 9.23 -6.43
C GLU A 41 -8.55 8.19 -7.44
N LYS A 42 -7.30 8.28 -7.92
CA LYS A 42 -6.72 7.19 -8.71
C LYS A 42 -5.67 6.50 -7.88
N PRO A 43 -5.99 5.37 -7.19
CA PRO A 43 -4.94 4.43 -6.86
C PRO A 43 -4.32 4.06 -8.20
N ALA A 44 -3.09 4.52 -8.43
CA ALA A 44 -2.32 4.10 -9.57
C ALA A 44 -2.33 2.57 -9.53
N LYS A 45 -3.14 1.94 -10.38
CA LYS A 45 -3.08 0.51 -10.64
C LYS A 45 -1.75 0.30 -11.34
N ARG A 46 -0.66 0.38 -10.58
CA ARG A 46 0.63 -0.18 -10.96
C ARG A 46 0.28 -1.60 -11.33
N ARG A 47 0.42 -1.94 -12.62
CA ARG A 47 0.35 -3.32 -13.08
C ARG A 47 1.47 -4.05 -12.35
N ARG A 48 1.16 -4.60 -11.18
CA ARG A 48 2.06 -5.50 -10.47
C ARG A 48 1.98 -6.81 -11.25
N TYR A 49 2.93 -7.01 -12.16
CA TYR A 49 3.18 -8.32 -12.72
C TYR A 49 3.79 -9.16 -11.60
N GLN A 50 2.91 -9.74 -10.77
CA GLN A 50 3.30 -10.58 -9.67
C GLN A 50 3.53 -11.99 -10.24
N LEU A 51 4.80 -12.33 -10.47
CA LEU A 51 5.19 -13.65 -11.00
C LEU A 51 5.06 -14.74 -9.93
N PHE A 52 5.21 -14.36 -8.66
CA PHE A 52 5.18 -15.28 -7.51
C PHE A 52 4.23 -14.75 -6.43
N ALA A 53 3.47 -15.64 -5.82
CA ALA A 53 2.61 -15.38 -4.68
C ALA A 53 2.67 -16.55 -3.71
N VAL A 54 2.56 -16.27 -2.42
CA VAL A 54 2.33 -17.30 -1.40
C VAL A 54 0.87 -17.73 -1.52
N SER A 55 0.61 -19.04 -1.60
CA SER A 55 -0.77 -19.55 -1.71
C SER A 55 -1.56 -19.17 -0.46
N PRO A 56 -2.79 -18.61 -0.60
CA PRO A 56 -3.63 -18.26 0.55
C PRO A 56 -4.12 -19.48 1.33
N GLU A 57 -3.98 -20.68 0.75
CA GLU A 57 -4.34 -21.95 1.37
C GLU A 57 -3.26 -22.44 2.34
N ILE A 58 -2.06 -21.84 2.32
CA ILE A 58 -1.02 -22.11 3.31
C ILE A 58 -1.41 -21.39 4.61
N ILE A 59 -2.04 -22.14 5.51
CA ILE A 59 -2.45 -21.67 6.83
C ILE A 59 -1.36 -21.96 7.87
N ASP A 60 -0.46 -22.90 7.57
CA ASP A 60 0.61 -23.31 8.46
C ASP A 60 1.80 -22.34 8.40
N PRO A 61 2.05 -21.56 9.48
CA PRO A 61 3.20 -20.66 9.53
C PRO A 61 4.53 -21.43 9.61
N GLU A 62 4.53 -22.68 10.09
CA GLU A 62 5.74 -23.50 10.20
C GLU A 62 6.31 -23.79 8.81
N ALA A 63 5.48 -24.24 7.86
CA ALA A 63 5.89 -24.46 6.49
C ALA A 63 6.49 -23.21 5.80
N LEU A 64 5.92 -22.03 6.06
CA LEU A 64 6.44 -20.76 5.51
C LEU A 64 7.79 -20.38 6.12
N LEU A 65 7.93 -20.53 7.44
CA LEU A 65 9.17 -20.23 8.15
C LEU A 65 10.27 -21.25 7.80
N ALA A 66 9.92 -22.53 7.63
CA ALA A 66 10.86 -23.57 7.19
C ALA A 66 11.41 -23.27 5.79
N ASN A 67 10.54 -22.93 4.82
CA ASN A 67 11.00 -22.51 3.48
C ASN A 67 11.89 -21.27 3.56
N ALA A 68 11.53 -20.28 4.39
CA ALA A 68 12.35 -19.09 4.58
C ALA A 68 13.73 -19.43 5.17
N SER A 69 13.81 -20.34 6.14
CA SER A 69 15.09 -20.83 6.69
C SER A 69 15.95 -21.51 5.63
N GLU A 70 15.35 -22.33 4.76
CA GLU A 70 16.06 -23.00 3.67
C GLU A 70 16.59 -22.02 2.60
N ASP A 71 15.79 -21.01 2.26
CA ASP A 71 16.21 -19.91 1.37
C ASP A 71 17.40 -19.13 1.97
N LEU A 72 17.36 -18.83 3.28
CA LEU A 72 18.45 -18.14 3.97
C LEU A 72 19.72 -18.99 3.99
N LEU A 73 19.63 -20.28 4.30
CA LEU A 73 20.77 -21.20 4.22
C LEU A 73 21.39 -21.21 2.82
N SER A 74 20.55 -21.26 1.78
CA SER A 74 20.97 -21.22 0.39
C SER A 74 21.67 -19.91 0.03
N ILE A 75 21.13 -18.77 0.47
CA ILE A 75 21.74 -17.45 0.26
C ILE A 75 23.10 -17.36 0.96
N SER A 76 23.22 -17.83 2.21
CA SER A 76 24.49 -17.79 2.95
C SER A 76 25.56 -18.64 2.24
N ALA A 77 25.19 -19.83 1.76
CA ALA A 77 26.08 -20.69 0.99
C ALA A 77 26.57 -20.02 -0.31
N ILE A 78 25.66 -19.43 -1.10
CA ILE A 78 26.01 -18.72 -2.33
C ILE A 78 26.90 -17.50 -2.03
N ALA A 79 26.60 -16.76 -0.97
CA ALA A 79 27.37 -15.57 -0.60
C ALA A 79 28.78 -15.94 -0.12
N ALA A 80 28.93 -17.04 0.61
CA ALA A 80 30.22 -17.56 1.04
C ALA A 80 31.06 -18.06 -0.16
N ASP A 81 30.46 -18.85 -1.05
CA ASP A 81 31.10 -19.34 -2.28
C ASP A 81 31.58 -18.15 -3.15
N LEU A 82 30.70 -17.16 -3.38
CA LEU A 82 31.07 -15.94 -4.10
C LEU A 82 32.20 -15.16 -3.41
N ALA A 83 32.24 -15.14 -2.08
CA ALA A 83 33.30 -14.46 -1.34
C ALA A 83 34.67 -15.09 -1.59
N ASP A 84 34.73 -16.39 -1.87
CA ASP A 84 35.98 -17.08 -2.20
C ASP A 84 36.49 -16.75 -3.61
N ASP A 85 35.59 -16.46 -4.55
CA ASP A 85 35.91 -16.12 -5.94
C ASP A 85 36.26 -14.63 -6.18
N VAL A 86 36.05 -13.76 -5.20
CA VAL A 86 36.30 -12.31 -5.35
C VAL A 86 37.26 -11.76 -4.29
N GLU A 87 37.86 -10.61 -4.60
CA GLU A 87 38.84 -9.95 -3.72
C GLU A 87 38.42 -8.52 -3.33
N GLY A 88 39.12 -7.98 -2.33
CA GLY A 88 39.00 -6.59 -1.88
C GLY A 88 37.60 -6.24 -1.38
N THR A 89 37.09 -5.08 -1.77
CA THR A 89 35.80 -4.55 -1.32
C THR A 89 34.61 -5.43 -1.70
N ARG A 90 34.67 -6.14 -2.84
CA ARG A 90 33.62 -7.07 -3.26
C ARG A 90 33.55 -8.29 -2.35
N ARG A 91 34.70 -8.81 -1.88
CA ARG A 91 34.74 -9.89 -0.88
C ARG A 91 34.09 -9.46 0.41
N SER A 92 34.39 -8.24 0.87
CA SER A 92 33.76 -7.69 2.08
C SER A 92 32.24 -7.58 1.95
N VAL A 93 31.71 -7.23 0.77
CA VAL A 93 30.27 -7.18 0.52
C VAL A 93 29.65 -8.59 0.55
N ALA A 94 30.27 -9.57 -0.12
CA ALA A 94 29.78 -10.95 -0.12
C ALA A 94 29.76 -11.55 1.30
N LEU A 95 30.84 -11.37 2.07
CA LEU A 95 30.90 -11.77 3.48
C LEU A 95 29.86 -11.06 4.35
N ALA A 96 29.57 -9.78 4.08
CA ALA A 96 28.53 -9.06 4.81
C ALA A 96 27.13 -9.64 4.54
N ILE A 97 26.84 -10.07 3.31
CA ILE A 97 25.58 -10.75 2.96
C ILE A 97 25.45 -12.05 3.74
N SER A 98 26.48 -12.91 3.73
CA SER A 98 26.48 -14.17 4.49
C SER A 98 26.25 -13.91 5.98
N ARG A 99 27.00 -12.97 6.59
CA ARG A 99 26.86 -12.65 8.02
C ARG A 99 25.47 -12.10 8.40
N LEU A 100 24.89 -11.25 7.55
CA LEU A 100 23.53 -10.74 7.77
C LEU A 100 22.50 -11.87 7.67
N THR A 101 22.70 -12.78 6.72
CA THR A 101 21.82 -13.92 6.49
C THR A 101 21.83 -14.87 7.69
N ASP A 102 23.01 -15.18 8.24
CA ASP A 102 23.14 -15.98 9.46
C ASP A 102 22.42 -15.31 10.65
N GLY A 103 22.52 -13.99 10.76
CA GLY A 103 21.81 -13.22 11.78
C GLY A 103 20.28 -13.29 11.65
N VAL A 104 19.76 -13.22 10.43
CA VAL A 104 18.32 -13.39 10.15
C VAL A 104 17.88 -14.83 10.44
N GLN A 105 18.68 -15.82 10.06
CA GLN A 105 18.38 -17.22 10.31
C GLN A 105 18.21 -17.50 11.82
N LEU A 106 19.10 -16.99 12.68
CA LEU A 106 18.96 -17.13 14.13
C LEU A 106 17.66 -16.52 14.68
N LEU A 107 17.18 -15.43 14.07
CA LEU A 107 15.89 -14.83 14.44
C LEU A 107 14.72 -15.71 14.00
N VAL A 108 14.79 -16.32 12.80
CA VAL A 108 13.76 -17.23 12.29
C VAL A 108 13.71 -18.51 13.12
N GLU A 109 14.87 -19.13 13.41
CA GLU A 109 14.98 -20.30 14.29
C GLU A 109 14.38 -20.00 15.67
N ARG A 110 14.67 -18.83 16.25
CA ARG A 110 14.07 -18.43 17.53
C ARG A 110 12.55 -18.32 17.47
N VAL A 111 12.00 -17.82 16.36
CA VAL A 111 10.54 -17.72 16.17
C VAL A 111 9.92 -19.10 16.02
N LEU A 112 10.56 -19.99 15.25
CA LEU A 112 10.16 -21.39 15.09
C LEU A 112 10.11 -22.12 16.43
N ASP A 113 11.20 -22.07 17.22
CA ASP A 113 11.28 -22.67 18.56
C ASP A 113 10.11 -22.23 19.46
N HIS A 114 9.79 -20.92 19.43
CA HIS A 114 8.68 -20.37 20.22
C HIS A 114 7.33 -20.83 19.69
N HIS A 115 7.19 -21.00 18.38
CA HIS A 115 5.96 -21.47 17.74
C HIS A 115 5.69 -22.93 18.08
N GLU A 116 6.72 -23.79 18.03
CA GLU A 116 6.67 -25.19 18.44
C GLU A 116 6.29 -25.32 19.93
N ALA A 117 6.96 -24.58 20.82
CA ALA A 117 6.64 -24.60 22.25
C ALA A 117 5.20 -24.17 22.57
N LEU A 118 4.65 -23.20 21.83
CA LEU A 118 3.24 -22.79 21.96
C LEU A 118 2.27 -23.84 21.43
N ALA A 119 2.65 -24.58 20.38
CA ALA A 119 1.83 -25.66 19.83
C ALA A 119 1.78 -26.84 20.82
N GLU A 120 2.92 -27.22 21.42
CA GLU A 120 3.00 -28.26 22.44
C GLU A 120 2.21 -27.91 23.70
N ALA A 121 2.25 -26.66 24.16
CA ALA A 121 1.53 -26.22 25.35
C ALA A 121 -0.01 -26.18 25.19
N LYS A 122 -0.52 -26.29 23.96
CA LYS A 122 -1.96 -26.33 23.66
C LYS A 122 -2.53 -27.75 23.55
N LEU A 123 -1.67 -28.78 23.60
CA LEU A 123 -2.03 -30.20 23.65
C LEU A 123 -2.24 -30.66 25.10
#